data_AF-A0A1J5J2Q9-F1
#
_entry.id   AF-A0A1J5J2Q9-F1
#
_cell.length_a   1.000
_cell.length_b   1.000
_cell.length_c   1.000
_cell.angle_alpha   90.00
_cell.angle_beta   90.00
_cell.angle_gamma   90.00
#
_symmetry.space_group_name_H-M   'P 1'
#
loop_
_entity.id
_entity.type
_entity.pdbx_description
1 polymer ?
#
loop_
_entity_poly.entity_id
_entity_poly.type
_entity_poly.pdbx_seq_one_letter_code
_entity_poly.pdbx_strand_id
1 'polypeptide(L)'
;MKLCKENKIEQRHTKVRTPQTNGKAERVIRTLMEMWHQKTSFKSRIHRRTELIRFVNYYNTVKPHKGIGNMTPLEKLIQYFYPEHL
;
A
#
# COMPACT_ATOMS: atom_id res chain seq x y z
N MET A 1 -8.83 -16.41 -12.46
CA MET A 1 -10.27 -16.52 -12.15
C MET A 1 -10.60 -17.55 -11.08
N LYS A 2 -10.05 -18.77 -11.09
CA LYS A 2 -10.38 -19.82 -10.10
C LYS A 2 -10.23 -19.36 -8.64
N LEU A 3 -9.06 -18.84 -8.26
CA LEU A 3 -8.79 -18.38 -6.88
C LEU A 3 -9.70 -17.24 -6.42
N CYS A 4 -9.90 -16.21 -7.25
CA CYS A 4 -10.78 -15.08 -6.90
C CYS A 4 -12.23 -15.55 -6.72
N LYS A 5 -12.71 -16.43 -7.60
CA LYS A 5 -14.06 -17.01 -7.53
C LYS A 5 -14.24 -17.85 -6.26
N GLU A 6 -13.26 -18.70 -5.92
CA GLU A 6 -13.24 -19.50 -4.69
C GLU A 6 -13.31 -18.63 -3.43
N ASN A 7 -12.66 -17.46 -3.45
CA ASN A 7 -12.65 -16.50 -2.34
C ASN A 7 -13.77 -15.45 -2.40
N LYS A 8 -14.71 -15.56 -3.35
CA LYS A 8 -15.79 -14.57 -3.57
C LYS A 8 -15.28 -13.13 -3.79
N ILE A 9 -14.10 -12.99 -4.39
CA ILE A 9 -13.51 -11.70 -4.77
C ILE A 9 -13.86 -11.40 -6.23
N GLU A 10 -14.56 -10.28 -6.46
CA GLU A 10 -14.83 -9.82 -7.81
C GLU A 10 -13.55 -9.30 -8.48
N GLN A 11 -13.18 -9.90 -9.61
CA GLN A 11 -12.05 -9.45 -10.41
C GLN A 11 -12.48 -8.28 -11.31
N ARG A 12 -11.94 -7.09 -11.06
CA ARG A 12 -12.19 -5.89 -11.86
C ARG A 12 -10.92 -5.47 -12.62
N HIS A 13 -11.09 -5.07 -13.88
CA HIS A 13 -10.04 -4.49 -14.70
C HIS A 13 -10.26 -2.99 -14.90
N THR A 14 -9.18 -2.23 -15.03
CA THR A 14 -9.24 -0.82 -15.41
C THR A 14 -9.86 -0.70 -16.81
N LYS A 15 -10.87 0.16 -16.97
CA LYS A 15 -11.47 0.39 -18.30
C LYS A 15 -10.46 1.12 -19.19
N VAL A 16 -10.51 0.84 -20.49
CA VAL A 16 -9.68 1.53 -21.50
C VAL A 16 -9.86 3.04 -21.36
N ARG A 17 -8.75 3.80 -21.38
CA ARG A 17 -8.71 5.27 -21.26
C ARG A 17 -9.32 5.82 -19.96
N THR A 18 -9.27 5.07 -18.85
CA THR A 18 -9.73 5.54 -17.53
C THR A 18 -8.63 5.55 -16.45
N PRO A 19 -7.54 6.33 -16.63
CA PRO A 19 -6.37 6.30 -15.75
C PRO A 19 -6.70 6.63 -14.28
N GLN A 20 -7.71 7.48 -14.04
CA GLN A 20 -8.21 7.84 -12.71
C GLN A 20 -8.59 6.62 -11.84
N THR A 21 -9.00 5.50 -12.44
CA THR A 21 -9.32 4.27 -11.69
C THR A 21 -8.07 3.56 -11.14
N ASN A 22 -6.90 3.81 -11.72
CA ASN A 22 -5.61 3.24 -11.30
C ASN A 22 -4.79 4.18 -10.41
N GLY A 23 -5.22 5.43 -10.24
CA GLY A 23 -4.43 6.48 -9.60
C GLY A 23 -3.98 6.16 -8.17
N LYS A 24 -4.75 5.37 -7.42
CA LYS A 24 -4.35 4.89 -6.08
C LYS A 24 -3.14 3.95 -6.16
N ALA A 25 -3.17 2.97 -7.06
CA ALA A 25 -2.06 2.04 -7.26
C ALA A 25 -0.80 2.78 -7.76
N GLU A 26 -0.97 3.67 -8.73
CA GLU A 26 0.12 4.51 -9.24
C GLU A 26 0.73 5.39 -8.15
N ARG A 27 -0.09 5.99 -7.28
CA ARG A 27 0.40 6.77 -6.14
C ARG A 27 1.21 5.93 -5.16
N VAL A 28 0.78 4.70 -4.87
CA VAL A 28 1.53 3.78 -4.01
C VAL A 28 2.87 3.41 -4.64
N ILE A 29 2.88 3.07 -5.94
CA ILE A 29 4.10 2.74 -6.68
C ILE A 29 5.07 3.93 -6.67
N ARG A 30 4.59 5.15 -6.98
CA ARG A 30 5.42 6.36 -6.94
C ARG A 30 6.03 6.59 -5.56
N THR A 31 5.24 6.42 -4.51
CA THR A 31 5.70 6.56 -3.11
C THR A 31 6.80 5.56 -2.77
N LEU A 32 6.64 4.29 -3.16
CA LEU A 32 7.67 3.26 -3.00
C LEU A 32 8.95 3.63 -3.74
N MET A 33 8.83 4.18 -4.95
CA MET A 33 10.00 4.56 -5.73
C MET A 33 10.76 5.74 -5.10
N GLU A 34 10.05 6.81 -4.75
CA GLU A 34 10.63 8.06 -4.23
C GLU A 34 11.20 7.91 -2.81
N MET A 35 10.49 7.19 -1.94
CA MET A 35 10.83 7.13 -0.53
C MET A 35 11.70 5.94 -0.14
N TRP A 36 11.63 4.84 -0.89
CA TRP A 36 12.37 3.61 -0.59
C TRP A 36 13.40 3.30 -1.66
N HIS A 37 12.97 3.06 -2.90
CA HIS A 37 13.84 2.53 -3.94
C HIS A 37 14.98 3.50 -4.28
N GLN A 38 14.69 4.79 -4.41
CA GLN A 38 15.70 5.82 -4.70
C GLN A 38 16.61 6.13 -3.52
N LYS A 39 16.21 5.80 -2.29
CA LYS A 39 16.95 6.12 -1.06
C LYS A 39 17.82 4.97 -0.56
N THR A 40 17.66 3.78 -1.13
CA THR A 40 18.29 2.56 -0.62
C THR A 40 19.21 1.96 -1.68
N SER A 41 20.46 1.68 -1.31
CA SER A 41 21.36 0.87 -2.15
C SER A 41 21.18 -0.61 -1.86
N PHE A 42 20.92 -1.41 -2.89
CA PHE A 42 20.63 -2.84 -2.74
C PHE A 42 21.84 -3.70 -3.06
N LYS A 43 22.33 -4.47 -2.07
CA LYS A 43 23.46 -5.40 -2.23
C LYS A 43 23.08 -6.71 -2.91
N SER A 44 21.81 -7.13 -2.82
CA SER A 44 21.31 -8.37 -3.41
C SER A 44 19.78 -8.35 -3.55
N ARG A 45 19.23 -9.33 -4.29
CA ARG A 45 17.78 -9.51 -4.40
C ARG A 45 17.11 -9.79 -3.05
N ILE A 46 17.78 -10.56 -2.19
CA ILE A 46 17.30 -10.87 -0.83
C ILE A 46 17.28 -9.59 0.01
N HIS A 47 18.37 -8.82 0.00
CA HIS A 47 18.44 -7.54 0.71
C HIS A 47 17.32 -6.59 0.27
N ARG A 48 17.10 -6.45 -1.05
CA ARG A 48 15.99 -5.63 -1.58
C ARG A 48 14.62 -6.09 -1.06
N ARG A 49 14.37 -7.40 -1.00
CA ARG A 49 13.10 -7.94 -0.47
C ARG A 49 12.94 -7.60 1.02
N THR A 50 14.00 -7.75 1.81
CA THR A 50 13.97 -7.41 3.25
C THR A 50 13.71 -5.93 3.47
N GLU A 51 14.39 -5.05 2.73
CA GLU A 51 14.19 -3.61 2.84
C GLU A 51 12.80 -3.17 2.38
N LEU A 52 12.22 -3.83 1.37
CA LEU A 52 10.84 -3.57 0.97
C LEU A 52 9.86 -3.88 2.12
N ILE A 53 10.01 -5.03 2.77
CA ILE A 53 9.15 -5.42 3.91
C ILE A 53 9.27 -4.39 5.03
N ARG A 54 10.51 -3.97 5.36
CA ARG A 54 10.76 -2.94 6.37
C ARG A 54 10.07 -1.62 6.03
N PHE A 55 10.20 -1.16 4.77
CA PHE A 55 9.56 0.07 4.32
C PHE A 55 8.03 -0.01 4.39
N VAL A 56 7.44 -1.12 3.93
CA VAL A 56 5.98 -1.32 3.97
C VAL A 56 5.47 -1.30 5.41
N ASN A 57 6.17 -1.95 6.34
CA ASN A 57 5.83 -1.91 7.76
C ASN A 57 5.91 -0.48 8.31
N TYR A 58 7.05 0.20 8.11
CA TYR A 58 7.22 1.59 8.53
C TYR A 58 6.11 2.51 7.99
N TYR A 59 5.81 2.42 6.69
CA TYR A 59 4.81 3.26 6.03
C TYR A 59 3.41 3.04 6.60
N ASN A 60 3.04 1.78 6.89
CA ASN A 60 1.70 1.43 7.34
C ASN A 60 1.50 1.57 8.85
N THR A 61 2.54 1.43 9.67
CA THR A 61 2.40 1.28 11.13
C THR A 61 3.16 2.31 11.96
N VAL A 62 4.05 3.10 11.37
CA VAL A 62 4.89 4.06 12.12
C VAL A 62 4.73 5.47 11.56
N LYS A 63 4.72 5.62 10.24
CA LYS A 63 4.71 6.94 9.60
C LYS A 63 3.30 7.56 9.69
N PRO A 64 3.12 8.72 10.33
CA PRO A 64 1.84 9.44 10.30
C PRO A 64 1.60 10.15 8.95
N HIS A 65 0.34 10.31 8.59
CA HIS A 65 -0.09 10.92 7.33
C HIS A 65 -1.05 12.09 7.57
N LYS A 66 -0.62 13.31 7.22
CA LYS A 66 -1.43 14.53 7.36
C LYS A 66 -2.81 14.44 6.70
N GLY A 67 -2.89 13.81 5.52
CA GLY A 67 -4.14 13.65 4.76
C GLY A 67 -5.18 12.73 5.41
N ILE A 68 -4.84 12.03 6.49
CA ILE A 68 -5.74 11.15 7.26
C ILE A 68 -5.72 11.49 8.75
N GLY A 69 -5.55 12.76 9.10
CA GLY A 69 -5.61 13.23 10.48
C GLY A 69 -4.39 12.87 11.32
N ASN A 70 -3.21 12.82 10.71
CA ASN A 70 -1.94 12.40 11.33
C ASN A 70 -1.94 10.97 11.87
N MET A 71 -2.90 10.14 11.47
CA MET A 71 -2.87 8.69 11.73
C MET A 71 -1.92 7.98 10.75
N THR A 72 -1.47 6.80 11.14
CA THR A 72 -0.89 5.81 10.25
C THR A 72 -2.01 5.15 9.40
N PRO A 73 -1.68 4.60 8.21
CA PRO A 73 -2.65 3.87 7.41
C PRO A 73 -3.33 2.71 8.15
N LEU A 74 -2.61 1.99 9.02
CA LEU A 74 -3.16 0.89 9.80
C LEU A 74 -4.18 1.38 10.84
N GLU A 75 -3.86 2.42 11.61
CA GLU A 75 -4.79 3.02 12.57
C GLU A 75 -6.08 3.47 11.87
N LYS A 76 -5.94 4.09 10.69
CA LYS A 76 -7.10 4.54 9.93
C LYS A 76 -7.98 3.38 9.44
N LEU A 77 -7.38 2.26 9.06
CA LEU A 77 -8.11 1.04 8.70
C LEU A 77 -8.81 0.43 9.91
N ILE A 78 -8.15 0.37 11.06
CA ILE A 78 -8.75 -0.13 12.31
C ILE A 78 -9.97 0.72 12.67
N GLN A 79 -9.83 2.05 12.65
CA GLN A 79 -10.95 2.97 12.88
C GLN A 79 -12.11 2.75 11.90
N TYR A 80 -11.82 2.47 10.64
CA TYR A 80 -12.85 2.26 9.62
C TYR A 80 -13.63 0.94 9.82
N PHE A 81 -12.94 -0.15 10.15
CA PHE A 81 -13.56 -1.46 10.32
C PHE A 81 -14.13 -1.69 11.73
N TYR A 82 -13.54 -1.07 12.74
CA TYR A 82 -13.86 -1.26 14.16
C TYR A 82 -13.99 0.09 14.88
N PRO A 83 -15.00 0.91 14.55
CA PRO A 83 -15.13 2.26 15.09
C PRO A 83 -15.39 2.31 16.59
N GLU A 84 -15.84 1.21 17.21
CA GLU A 84 -16.16 1.12 18.65
C GLU A 84 -14.96 0.68 19.53
N HIS A 85 -13.78 0.46 18.94
CA HIS A 85 -12.60 -0.07 19.64
C HIS A 85 -11.41 0.91 19.70
N LEU A 86 -11.66 2.21 19.53
CA LEU A 86 -10.66 3.28 19.67
C LEU A 86 -11.18 4.41 20.58
#